data_AF-A0A2R9T2V9-F1
#
_entry.id   AF-A0A2R9T2V9-F1
#
_cell.length_a   1.000
_cell.length_b   1.000
_cell.length_c   1.000
_cell.angle_alpha   90.00
_cell.angle_beta   90.00
_cell.angle_gamma   90.00
#
_symmetry.space_group_name_H-M   'P 1'
#
loop_
_entity.id
_entity.type
_entity.pdbx_description
1 polymer ?
#
loop_
_entity_poly.entity_id
_entity_poly.type
_entity_poly.pdbx_seq_one_letter_code
_entity_poly.pdbx_strand_id
1 'polypeptide(L)'
;MCRRFSLSAGIDEVNERFGIHRVMYYYKSRYNISPTQTMPVIVQEQGERVLDEYRWGLVPYWGKDAVNADFTTVDQNPTYRRAIDTRRCVIPCNGLYYWRTIGKRGYAVRTVIGENEIFGMAGLYETWRDASRQRNENMHGLNDRSE
;
A
#
# COMPACT_ATOMS: atom_id res chain seq x y z
N MET A 1 -0.62 -13.95 -10.41
CA MET A 1 -0.67 -13.00 -9.27
C MET A 1 0.69 -12.36 -9.08
N CYS A 2 0.75 -11.02 -8.96
CA CYS A 2 1.99 -10.31 -8.70
C CYS A 2 2.45 -10.59 -7.25
N ARG A 3 3.74 -10.85 -7.06
CA ARG A 3 4.33 -11.03 -5.72
C ARG A 3 5.56 -10.18 -5.50
N ARG A 4 5.96 -9.35 -6.47
CA ARG A 4 7.08 -8.43 -6.34
C ARG A 4 6.87 -7.26 -7.30
N PHE A 5 7.17 -6.05 -6.84
CA PHE A 5 7.13 -4.86 -7.68
C PHE A 5 8.27 -3.89 -7.33
N SER A 6 8.50 -2.93 -8.21
CA SER A 6 9.41 -1.81 -8.00
C SER A 6 8.66 -0.48 -7.98
N LEU A 7 9.14 0.44 -7.15
CA LEU A 7 8.91 1.87 -7.27
C LEU A 7 10.27 2.54 -7.15
N SER A 8 10.98 2.68 -8.28
CA SER A 8 12.32 3.27 -8.30
C SER A 8 12.33 4.79 -8.52
N ALA A 9 11.18 5.40 -8.76
CA ALA A 9 11.02 6.83 -8.97
C ALA A 9 11.37 7.66 -7.72
N GLY A 10 11.68 8.94 -7.92
CA GLY A 10 11.76 9.93 -6.86
C GLY A 10 10.39 10.33 -6.32
N ILE A 11 10.37 10.99 -5.15
CA ILE A 11 9.12 11.46 -4.56
C ILE A 11 8.44 12.53 -5.43
N ASP A 12 9.23 13.36 -6.13
CA ASP A 12 8.70 14.41 -7.00
C ASP A 12 7.93 13.83 -8.19
N GLU A 13 8.44 12.77 -8.81
CA GLU A 13 7.74 12.08 -9.91
C GLU A 13 6.44 11.40 -9.42
N VAL A 14 6.46 10.83 -8.21
CA VAL A 14 5.25 10.27 -7.58
C VAL A 14 4.23 11.37 -7.31
N ASN A 15 4.68 12.53 -6.82
CA ASN A 15 3.83 13.67 -6.58
C ASN A 15 3.23 14.23 -7.88
N GLU A 16 4.04 14.44 -8.91
CA GLU A 16 3.60 14.92 -10.22
C GLU A 16 2.54 13.99 -10.83
N ARG A 17 2.75 12.67 -10.73
CA ARG A 17 1.81 11.68 -11.30
C ARG A 17 0.50 11.57 -10.53
N PHE A 18 0.52 11.68 -9.20
CA PHE A 18 -0.64 11.37 -8.36
C PHE A 18 -1.21 12.54 -7.57
N GLY A 19 -0.60 13.72 -7.58
CA GLY A 19 -1.00 14.90 -6.81
C GLY A 19 -1.00 14.63 -5.31
N ILE A 20 0.15 14.28 -4.76
CA ILE A 20 0.31 13.95 -3.34
C ILE A 20 0.35 15.24 -2.52
N HIS A 21 -0.54 15.35 -1.55
CA HIS A 21 -0.65 16.54 -0.69
C HIS A 21 0.24 16.40 0.55
N ARG A 22 0.39 15.16 1.06
CA ARG A 22 1.14 14.87 2.28
C ARG A 22 1.87 13.54 2.17
N VAL A 23 3.10 13.49 2.69
CA VAL A 23 3.92 12.28 2.80
C VAL A 23 4.14 11.98 4.29
N MET A 24 3.71 10.79 4.73
CA MET A 24 3.66 10.43 6.16
C MET A 24 4.84 9.59 6.66
N TYR A 25 5.79 9.26 5.77
CA TYR A 25 6.92 8.40 6.09
C TYR A 25 8.18 8.82 5.31
N TYR A 26 9.34 8.28 5.70
CA TYR A 26 10.59 8.52 4.96
C TYR A 26 10.57 7.77 3.61
N TYR A 27 10.29 8.51 2.55
CA TYR A 27 10.25 7.96 1.19
C TYR A 27 11.64 7.48 0.74
N LYS A 28 11.68 6.28 0.14
CA LYS A 28 12.86 5.78 -0.56
C LYS A 28 12.45 4.96 -1.78
N SER A 29 13.16 5.16 -2.89
CA SER A 29 13.05 4.34 -4.08
C SER A 29 13.42 2.88 -3.76
N ARG A 30 12.64 1.91 -4.26
CA ARG A 30 12.85 0.48 -4.03
C ARG A 30 12.62 -0.31 -5.31
N TYR A 31 13.66 -1.02 -5.74
CA TYR A 31 13.58 -1.93 -6.89
C TYR A 31 12.92 -3.27 -6.56
N ASN A 32 12.64 -3.54 -5.27
CA ASN A 32 12.34 -4.89 -4.85
C ASN A 32 11.45 -4.97 -3.61
N ILE A 33 10.16 -4.69 -3.79
CA ILE A 33 9.15 -4.74 -2.74
C ILE A 33 8.47 -6.11 -2.79
N SER A 34 8.37 -6.81 -1.65
CA SER A 34 7.78 -8.13 -1.53
C SER A 34 6.67 -8.17 -0.47
N PRO A 35 5.84 -9.24 -0.42
CA PRO A 35 4.79 -9.38 0.58
C PRO A 35 5.38 -9.32 1.98
N THR A 36 4.53 -8.96 2.93
CA THR A 36 4.81 -8.73 4.35
C THR A 36 5.73 -7.55 4.68
N GLN A 37 6.41 -6.96 3.69
CA GLN A 37 7.12 -5.69 3.84
C GLN A 37 6.14 -4.52 3.85
N THR A 38 6.53 -3.38 4.44
CA THR A 38 5.84 -2.11 4.20
C THR A 38 6.04 -1.68 2.75
N MET A 39 5.08 -0.94 2.20
CA MET A 39 5.13 -0.41 0.85
C MET A 39 4.41 0.93 0.76
N PRO A 40 4.77 1.79 -0.20
CA PRO A 40 4.07 3.04 -0.45
C PRO A 40 2.62 2.78 -0.86
N VAL A 41 1.69 3.50 -0.26
CA VAL A 41 0.26 3.43 -0.57
C VAL A 41 -0.29 4.85 -0.54
N ILE A 42 -1.07 5.19 -1.56
CA ILE A 42 -1.79 6.45 -1.66
C ILE A 42 -3.23 6.20 -1.19
N VAL A 43 -3.62 6.91 -0.14
CA VAL A 43 -4.97 6.90 0.42
C VAL A 43 -5.59 8.29 0.32
N GLN A 44 -6.92 8.35 0.43
CA GLN A 44 -7.63 9.63 0.52
C GLN A 44 -8.04 9.88 1.98
N GLU A 45 -7.60 11.01 2.54
CA GLU A 45 -7.93 11.45 3.89
C GLU A 45 -8.44 12.88 3.85
N GLN A 46 -9.66 13.12 4.31
CA GLN A 46 -10.26 14.48 4.37
C GLN A 46 -10.21 15.26 3.04
N GLY A 47 -10.26 14.56 1.91
CA GLY A 47 -10.18 15.17 0.57
C GLY A 47 -8.76 15.28 0.00
N GLU A 48 -7.74 15.02 0.82
CA GLU A 48 -6.33 15.05 0.41
C GLU A 48 -5.84 13.66 -0.01
N ARG A 49 -4.89 13.62 -0.94
CA ARG A 49 -4.14 12.39 -1.27
C ARG A 49 -2.90 12.32 -0.40
N VAL A 50 -2.85 11.30 0.44
CA VAL A 50 -1.77 11.07 1.39
C VAL A 50 -0.97 9.86 0.93
N LEU A 51 0.34 10.03 0.79
CA LEU A 51 1.28 8.94 0.56
C LEU A 51 1.83 8.47 1.91
N ASP A 52 1.55 7.23 2.26
CA ASP A 52 1.94 6.63 3.53
C ASP A 52 2.47 5.20 3.31
N GLU A 53 3.01 4.57 4.33
CA GLU A 53 3.51 3.20 4.27
C GLU A 53 2.57 2.20 4.95
N TYR A 54 2.22 1.13 4.23
CA TYR A 54 1.37 0.06 4.73
C TYR A 54 2.03 -1.29 4.52
N ARG A 55 1.78 -2.24 5.42
CA ARG A 55 2.20 -3.63 5.23
C ARG A 55 1.48 -4.26 4.03
N TRP A 56 2.23 -4.86 3.11
CA TRP A 56 1.65 -5.63 2.01
C TRP A 56 1.19 -7.02 2.48
N GLY A 57 -0.09 -7.14 2.74
CA GLY A 57 -0.74 -8.37 3.15
C GLY A 57 -1.78 -8.06 4.19
N LEU A 58 -3.05 -8.16 3.81
CA LEU A 58 -4.15 -7.99 4.75
C LEU A 58 -4.16 -9.18 5.71
N VAL A 59 -4.24 -8.91 7.01
CA VAL A 59 -4.26 -9.94 8.06
C VAL A 59 -5.68 -10.04 8.59
N PRO A 60 -6.53 -10.93 8.07
CA PRO A 60 -7.80 -11.21 8.73
C PRO A 60 -7.52 -11.85 10.10
N TYR A 61 -8.33 -11.50 11.11
CA TYR A 61 -8.17 -11.99 12.49
C TYR A 61 -8.05 -13.52 12.61
N TRP A 62 -8.60 -14.27 11.65
CA TRP A 62 -8.73 -15.73 11.67
C TRP A 62 -7.90 -16.46 10.59
N GLY A 63 -7.07 -15.76 9.81
CA GLY A 63 -6.52 -16.32 8.58
C GLY A 63 -5.06 -15.98 8.28
N LYS A 64 -4.59 -16.48 7.13
CA LYS A 64 -3.26 -16.19 6.58
C LYS A 64 -3.23 -14.85 5.86
N ASP A 65 -2.03 -14.31 5.67
CA ASP A 65 -1.80 -13.09 4.89
C ASP A 65 -2.45 -13.15 3.50
N ALA A 66 -3.35 -12.21 3.24
CA ALA A 66 -3.98 -12.03 1.94
C ALA A 66 -3.22 -10.95 1.13
N VAL A 67 -2.37 -11.41 0.21
CA VAL A 67 -1.42 -10.56 -0.55
C VAL A 67 -2.01 -10.00 -1.84
N ASN A 68 -2.97 -10.71 -2.44
CA ASN A 68 -3.67 -10.29 -3.64
C ASN A 68 -5.16 -10.64 -3.48
N ALA A 69 -6.02 -9.84 -4.12
CA ALA A 69 -7.44 -10.16 -4.28
C ALA A 69 -7.73 -10.38 -5.77
N ASP A 70 -8.55 -11.38 -6.09
CA ASP A 70 -9.00 -11.61 -7.45
C ASP A 70 -10.15 -10.66 -7.76
N PHE A 71 -9.98 -9.80 -8.77
CA PHE A 71 -10.98 -8.82 -9.17
C PHE A 71 -12.34 -9.45 -9.48
N THR A 72 -12.38 -10.69 -9.96
CA THR A 72 -13.63 -11.37 -10.34
C THR A 72 -14.45 -11.88 -9.16
N THR A 73 -13.84 -12.03 -7.98
CA THR A 73 -14.48 -12.62 -6.80
C THR A 73 -14.30 -11.80 -5.53
N VAL A 74 -13.63 -10.63 -5.63
CA VAL A 74 -13.31 -9.77 -4.49
C VAL A 74 -14.55 -9.30 -3.74
N ASP A 75 -15.64 -9.01 -4.45
CA ASP A 75 -16.94 -8.58 -3.93
C ASP A 75 -17.69 -9.67 -3.16
N GLN A 76 -17.42 -10.93 -3.50
CA GLN A 76 -18.02 -12.10 -2.86
C GLN A 76 -17.27 -12.53 -1.60
N ASN A 77 -16.02 -12.08 -1.42
CA ASN A 77 -15.18 -12.49 -0.30
C ASN A 77 -15.47 -11.63 0.96
N PRO A 78 -15.95 -12.22 2.08
CA PRO A 78 -16.27 -11.49 3.30
C PRO A 78 -15.10 -10.70 3.89
N THR A 79 -13.85 -11.13 3.65
CA THR A 79 -12.64 -10.45 4.11
C THR A 79 -12.51 -9.05 3.51
N TYR A 80 -13.03 -8.81 2.30
CA TYR A 80 -12.84 -7.54 1.59
C TYR A 80 -14.08 -6.65 1.57
N ARG A 81 -15.27 -7.18 1.93
CA ARG A 81 -16.56 -6.47 1.78
C ARG A 81 -16.53 -5.04 2.31
N ARG A 82 -16.00 -4.82 3.52
CA ARG A 82 -15.90 -3.46 4.11
C ARG A 82 -14.87 -2.58 3.40
N ALA A 83 -13.75 -3.18 3.00
CA ALA A 83 -12.62 -2.46 2.42
C ALA A 83 -12.93 -1.96 1.00
N ILE A 84 -13.72 -2.71 0.21
CA ILE A 84 -14.14 -2.33 -1.14
C ILE A 84 -14.87 -0.98 -1.17
N ASP A 85 -15.72 -0.74 -0.17
CA ASP A 85 -16.54 0.47 -0.12
C ASP A 85 -15.78 1.66 0.47
N THR A 86 -14.96 1.42 1.49
CA THR A 86 -14.44 2.51 2.35
C THR A 86 -12.93 2.61 2.42
N ARG A 87 -12.20 1.60 1.93
CA ARG A 87 -10.74 1.48 2.10
C ARG A 87 -10.03 1.07 0.81
N ARG A 88 -10.34 1.78 -0.27
CA ARG A 88 -9.59 1.66 -1.53
C ARG A 88 -8.33 2.52 -1.46
N CYS A 89 -7.27 2.03 -2.06
CA CYS A 89 -6.02 2.76 -2.18
C CYS A 89 -5.38 2.55 -3.56
N VAL A 90 -4.41 3.39 -3.87
CA VAL A 90 -3.57 3.25 -5.06
C VAL A 90 -2.16 2.91 -4.61
N ILE A 91 -1.59 1.84 -5.17
CA ILE A 91 -0.20 1.45 -4.91
C ILE A 91 0.63 1.96 -6.09
N PRO A 92 1.45 3.01 -5.92
CA PRO A 92 2.31 3.50 -6.98
C PRO A 92 3.42 2.49 -7.28
N CYS A 93 3.67 2.22 -8.55
CA CYS A 93 4.75 1.35 -8.99
C CYS A 93 5.22 1.73 -10.40
N ASN A 94 6.40 1.26 -10.78
CA ASN A 94 6.95 1.44 -12.13
C ASN A 94 7.51 0.14 -12.71
N GLY A 95 7.17 -1.01 -12.09
CA GLY A 95 7.51 -2.32 -12.61
C GLY A 95 6.99 -3.47 -11.75
N LEU A 96 6.60 -4.56 -12.41
CA LEU A 96 6.10 -5.77 -11.78
C LEU A 96 6.99 -6.95 -12.14
N TYR A 97 7.21 -7.87 -11.20
CA TYR A 97 8.02 -9.05 -11.45
C TYR A 97 7.15 -10.30 -11.52
N TYR A 98 7.35 -11.07 -12.59
CA TYR A 98 6.74 -12.36 -12.83
C TYR A 98 7.81 -13.43 -13.00
N TRP A 99 7.47 -14.67 -12.68
CA TRP A 99 8.33 -15.81 -12.94
C TRP A 99 7.83 -16.53 -14.17
N ARG A 100 8.73 -16.72 -15.14
CA ARG A 100 8.49 -17.58 -16.30
C ARG A 100 9.35 -18.81 -16.18
N THR A 101 8.76 -19.97 -16.42
CA THR A 101 9.50 -21.23 -16.49
C THR A 101 9.74 -21.56 -17.94
N ILE A 102 11.01 -21.73 -18.32
CA ILE A 102 11.42 -22.17 -19.66
C ILE A 102 12.22 -23.46 -19.47
N GLY A 103 11.67 -24.58 -19.95
CA GLY A 103 12.18 -25.91 -19.64
C GLY A 103 12.16 -26.19 -18.13
N LYS A 104 13.32 -26.48 -17.54
CA LYS A 104 13.49 -26.74 -16.09
C LYS A 104 13.96 -25.51 -15.29
N ARG A 105 14.14 -24.34 -15.93
CA ARG A 105 14.69 -23.13 -15.30
C ARG A 105 13.61 -22.06 -15.14
N GLY A 106 13.62 -21.40 -13.98
CA GLY A 106 12.78 -20.24 -13.69
C GLY A 106 13.54 -18.93 -13.92
N TYR A 107 12.88 -17.97 -14.57
CA TYR A 107 13.43 -16.65 -14.90
C TYR A 107 12.53 -15.58 -14.30
N ALA A 108 13.12 -14.60 -13.62
CA ALA A 108 12.42 -13.40 -13.21
C ALA A 108 12.33 -12.44 -14.40
N VAL A 109 11.11 -12.04 -14.75
CA VAL A 109 10.80 -11.07 -15.80
C VAL A 109 10.23 -9.83 -15.14
N ARG A 110 10.89 -8.69 -15.37
CA ARG A 110 10.37 -7.38 -14.97
C ARG A 110 9.57 -6.79 -16.13
N THR A 111 8.30 -6.53 -15.89
CA THR A 111 7.38 -5.88 -16.83
C THR A 111 7.19 -4.43 -16.44
N VAL A 112 7.29 -3.52 -17.41
CA VAL A 112 7.10 -2.07 -17.24
C VAL A 112 6.18 -1.50 -18.31
N ILE A 113 5.69 -0.29 -18.08
CA ILE A 113 4.89 0.48 -19.03
C ILE A 113 5.77 1.59 -19.61
N GLY A 114 5.73 1.78 -20.93
CA GLY A 114 6.55 2.79 -21.62
C GLY A 114 8.03 2.68 -21.27
N GLU A 115 8.66 3.83 -21.01
CA GLU A 115 10.06 3.93 -20.56
C GLU A 115 10.18 3.94 -19.03
N ASN A 116 9.62 2.93 -18.34
CA ASN A 116 9.50 2.86 -16.87
C ASN A 116 8.56 3.89 -16.24
N GLU A 117 7.47 4.25 -16.93
CA GLU A 117 6.48 5.16 -16.38
C GLU A 117 5.88 4.66 -15.06
N ILE A 118 5.53 5.61 -14.19
CA ILE A 118 4.83 5.32 -12.95
C ILE A 118 3.34 5.10 -13.25
N PHE A 119 2.79 4.02 -12.70
CA PHE A 119 1.38 3.69 -12.75
C PHE A 119 0.86 3.22 -11.39
N GLY A 120 -0.46 3.28 -11.22
CA GLY A 120 -1.14 2.87 -10.00
C GLY A 120 -1.73 1.48 -10.13
N MET A 121 -1.47 0.61 -9.15
CA MET A 121 -2.26 -0.60 -8.95
C MET A 121 -3.40 -0.33 -7.97
N ALA A 122 -4.58 -0.88 -8.24
CA ALA A 122 -5.68 -0.84 -7.28
C ALA A 122 -5.35 -1.72 -6.06
N GLY A 123 -5.58 -1.18 -4.87
CA GLY A 123 -5.42 -1.89 -3.61
C GLY A 123 -6.59 -1.68 -2.67
N LEU A 124 -6.67 -2.57 -1.68
CA LEU A 124 -7.53 -2.43 -0.51
C LEU A 124 -6.63 -2.37 0.72
N TYR A 125 -7.02 -1.56 1.72
CA TYR A 125 -6.26 -1.43 2.96
C TYR A 125 -7.16 -1.54 4.19
N GLU A 126 -6.57 -1.76 5.35
CA GLU A 126 -7.23 -1.60 6.63
C GLU A 126 -6.27 -0.97 7.62
N THR A 127 -6.82 -0.27 8.61
CA THR A 127 -6.07 0.33 9.71
C THR A 127 -6.51 -0.34 11.01
N TRP A 128 -5.59 -0.95 11.73
CA TRP A 128 -5.84 -1.42 13.08
C TRP A 128 -5.56 -0.26 14.04
N ARG A 129 -6.61 0.24 14.70
CA ARG A 129 -6.44 1.16 15.82
C ARG A 129 -6.21 0.31 17.05
N ASP A 130 -4.97 0.25 17.49
CA ASP A 130 -4.61 -0.36 18.76
C ASP A 130 -5.26 0.48 19.89
N ALA A 131 -6.15 -0.13 20.67
CA ALA A 131 -6.90 0.55 21.74
C ALA A 131 -5.98 1.11 22.84
N SER A 132 -4.71 0.69 22.87
CA SER A 132 -3.67 1.21 23.76
C SER A 132 -3.24 2.65 23.44
N ARG A 133 -3.33 3.10 22.18
CA ARG A 133 -2.92 4.47 21.77
C ARG A 133 -3.88 5.58 22.19
N GLN A 134 -5.16 5.27 22.40
CA GLN A 134 -6.15 6.28 22.87
C GLN A 134 -5.86 6.81 24.28
N ARG A 135 -5.08 6.10 25.09
CA ARG A 135 -4.79 6.51 26.47
C ARG A 135 -3.74 7.62 26.58
N ASN A 136 -2.85 7.75 25.59
CA ASN A 136 -1.75 8.71 25.63
C ASN A 136 -2.12 10.07 25.00
N GLU A 137 -3.04 10.11 24.03
CA GLU A 137 -3.50 11.38 23.45
C GLU A 137 -4.38 12.18 24.44
N ASN A 138 -5.11 11.49 25.33
CA ASN A 138 -5.96 12.13 26.35
C ASN A 138 -5.20 12.62 27.60
N MET A 139 -3.91 12.25 27.77
CA MET A 139 -3.11 12.71 28.92
C MET A 139 -2.35 14.02 28.66
N HIS A 140 -2.16 14.40 27.40
CA HIS A 140 -1.49 15.66 27.05
C HIS A 140 -2.41 16.88 27.04
N GLY A 141 -3.73 16.70 27.16
CA GLY A 141 -4.71 17.80 27.15
C GLY A 141 -5.11 18.36 28.53
N LEU A 142 -4.49 17.91 29.62
CA LEU A 142 -4.92 18.25 30.99
C LEU A 142 -3.93 19.11 31.80
N ASN A 143 -2.77 19.48 31.25
CA ASN A 143 -1.75 20.22 32.00
C ASN A 143 -1.58 21.71 31.63
N ASP A 144 -2.49 22.31 30.87
CA ASP A 144 -2.30 23.68 30.36
C ASP A 144 -3.38 24.67 30.82
N ARG A 145 -3.77 24.58 32.11
CA ARG A 145 -4.60 25.60 32.78
C ARG A 145 -4.20 25.77 34.24
N SER A 146 -3.08 26.45 34.46
CA SER A 146 -2.81 27.14 35.73
C SER A 146 -1.68 28.15 35.52
N GLU A 147 -2.03 29.32 34.98
CA GLU A 147 -1.47 30.63 35.36
C GLU A 147 -2.62 31.64 35.42
#